data_AF-A0AAD8T9D8-F1
#
_entry.id   AF-A0AAD8T9D8-F1
#
_cell.length_a   1.000
_cell.length_b   1.000
_cell.length_c   1.000
_cell.angle_alpha   90.00
_cell.angle_beta   90.00
_cell.angle_gamma   90.00
#
_symmetry.space_group_name_H-M   'P 1'
#
loop_
_entity.id
_entity.type
_entity.pdbx_description
1 polymer ?
#
loop_
_entity_poly.entity_id
_entity_poly.type
_entity_poly.pdbx_seq_one_letter_code
_entity_poly.pdbx_strand_id
1 'polypeptide(L)'
;MSHRFLLLLVAASATAVRPCAAVIRLGATSFLDAPARFGPRVTGDGICGSLRAADPANACAPIKNSAGSGPGMAFVLIQRGNCSFEGKVREAQLAGFDAAVVYDDEDKSSLYSMVGDPEDIHIPAVFVSKMAGETLKKFARGEDGECCINSSMDETAGTVLVMSFVSLVVIISVLASFLFARNCRLLRHGVDNRPPYIKKHVVEKLPCSVYKAQCSSGENFEEACAICLEDYDNGDMLRLLPCKHEFHVACIDPWLTKWGTFCPVCKLEVIMGE
;
A
#
# COMPACT_ATOMS: atom_id res chain seq x y z
N MET A 1 -10.43 -17.82 -5.24
CA MET A 1 -11.07 -16.64 -4.61
C MET A 1 -10.12 -15.46 -4.36
N SER A 2 -8.80 -15.55 -4.58
CA SER A 2 -7.83 -14.50 -4.22
C SER A 2 -7.64 -13.36 -5.23
N HIS A 3 -7.86 -13.59 -6.54
CA HIS A 3 -7.59 -12.56 -7.56
C HIS A 3 -8.64 -11.43 -7.62
N ARG A 4 -9.90 -11.73 -7.28
CA ARG A 4 -10.99 -10.72 -7.31
C ARG A 4 -10.91 -9.74 -6.15
N PHE A 5 -10.36 -10.17 -5.01
CA PHE A 5 -10.22 -9.32 -3.83
C PHE A 5 -9.08 -8.29 -3.99
N LEU A 6 -7.99 -8.69 -4.66
CA LEU A 6 -6.85 -7.81 -4.94
C LEU A 6 -7.22 -6.71 -5.96
N LEU A 7 -8.03 -7.04 -6.97
CA LEU A 7 -8.50 -6.07 -7.97
C LEU A 7 -9.50 -5.06 -7.37
N LEU A 8 -10.31 -5.46 -6.40
CA LEU A 8 -11.23 -4.55 -5.70
C LEU A 8 -10.49 -3.54 -4.80
N LEU A 9 -9.37 -3.93 -4.18
CA LEU A 9 -8.54 -3.04 -3.37
C LEU A 9 -7.72 -2.03 -4.21
N VAL A 10 -7.24 -2.44 -5.39
CA VAL A 10 -6.56 -1.53 -6.32
C VAL A 10 -7.56 -0.57 -7.00
N ALA A 11 -8.79 -1.03 -7.27
CA ALA A 11 -9.85 -0.14 -7.79
C ALA A 11 -10.35 0.87 -6.73
N ALA A 12 -10.33 0.52 -5.44
CA ALA A 12 -10.75 1.40 -4.36
C ALA A 12 -9.74 2.52 -4.01
N SER A 13 -8.48 2.41 -4.47
CA SER A 13 -7.45 3.44 -4.29
C SER A 13 -7.34 4.41 -5.48
N ALA A 14 -8.16 4.22 -6.52
CA ALA A 14 -8.33 5.16 -7.62
C ALA A 14 -9.43 6.21 -7.35
N THR A 15 -9.71 6.53 -6.09
CA THR A 15 -10.47 7.74 -5.77
C THR A 15 -9.58 8.95 -6.05
N ALA A 16 -9.89 9.58 -7.18
CA ALA A 16 -9.28 10.79 -7.70
C ALA A 16 -8.78 11.71 -6.58
N VAL A 17 -7.46 11.98 -6.59
CA VAL A 17 -6.88 13.14 -5.92
C VAL A 17 -7.66 14.35 -6.43
N ARG A 18 -8.60 14.84 -5.61
CA ARG A 18 -9.36 16.05 -5.92
C ARG A 18 -8.39 17.23 -5.81
N PRO A 19 -8.44 18.17 -6.76
CA PRO A 19 -7.45 19.22 -6.83
C PRO A 19 -7.57 20.13 -5.61
N CYS A 20 -6.45 20.78 -5.35
CA CYS A 20 -6.16 21.84 -4.39
C CYS A 20 -7.08 23.06 -4.57
N ALA A 21 -8.39 22.87 -4.38
CA ALA A 21 -9.38 23.92 -4.49
C ALA A 21 -9.67 24.43 -3.08
N ALA A 22 -9.51 25.73 -2.89
CA ALA A 22 -10.06 26.39 -1.72
C ALA A 22 -11.60 26.30 -1.81
N VAL A 23 -12.26 26.49 -0.66
CA VAL A 23 -13.72 26.46 -0.57
C VAL A 23 -14.20 27.79 -0.03
N ILE A 24 -15.12 28.43 -0.78
CA ILE A 24 -15.80 29.63 -0.37
C ILE A 24 -17.10 29.26 0.34
N ARG A 25 -17.32 29.79 1.53
CA ARG A 25 -18.52 29.55 2.34
C ARG A 25 -19.35 30.81 2.48
N LEU A 26 -20.66 30.62 2.43
CA LEU A 26 -21.66 31.64 2.70
C LEU A 26 -22.73 31.00 3.59
N GLY A 27 -22.69 31.31 4.88
CA GLY A 27 -23.50 30.61 5.90
C GLY A 27 -23.27 29.09 5.86
N ALA A 28 -24.34 28.31 5.62
CA ALA A 28 -24.28 26.85 5.51
C ALA A 28 -23.94 26.34 4.10
N THR A 29 -23.81 27.22 3.10
CA THR A 29 -23.51 26.83 1.71
C THR A 29 -22.03 26.95 1.41
N SER A 30 -21.49 26.01 0.64
CA SER A 30 -20.08 25.98 0.24
C SER A 30 -19.93 25.77 -1.26
N PHE A 31 -19.06 26.54 -1.91
CA PHE A 31 -18.76 26.43 -3.33
C PHE A 31 -17.27 26.16 -3.55
N LEU A 32 -16.97 25.46 -4.63
CA LEU A 32 -15.59 25.24 -5.06
C LEU A 32 -15.03 26.56 -5.59
N ASP A 33 -13.82 26.91 -5.19
CA ASP A 33 -13.10 28.05 -5.72
C ASP A 33 -11.67 27.70 -6.15
N ALA A 34 -11.11 28.57 -7.00
CA ALA A 34 -9.75 28.47 -7.49
C ALA A 34 -8.97 29.72 -7.06
N PRO A 35 -7.97 29.61 -6.17
CA PRO A 35 -7.20 30.76 -5.73
C PRO A 35 -6.39 31.36 -6.88
N ALA A 36 -6.23 32.68 -6.85
CA ALA A 36 -5.38 33.40 -7.78
C ALA A 36 -3.92 32.92 -7.70
N ARG A 37 -3.21 32.96 -8.82
CA ARG A 37 -1.76 32.71 -8.88
C ARG A 37 -0.93 33.98 -8.68
N PHE A 38 -1.57 35.05 -8.23
CA PHE A 38 -0.99 36.34 -7.86
C PHE A 38 -1.56 36.80 -6.52
N GLY A 39 -0.91 37.77 -5.87
CA GLY A 39 -1.30 38.21 -4.53
C GLY A 39 -1.01 37.17 -3.43
N PRO A 40 -1.32 37.50 -2.17
CA PRO A 40 -1.15 36.58 -1.05
C PRO A 40 -2.16 35.43 -1.10
N ARG A 41 -1.74 34.27 -0.57
CA ARG A 41 -2.63 33.13 -0.37
C ARG A 41 -3.26 33.18 1.02
N VAL A 42 -4.49 32.68 1.13
CA VAL A 42 -5.14 32.48 2.42
C VAL A 42 -4.49 31.29 3.14
N THR A 43 -4.01 31.50 4.36
CA THR A 43 -3.35 30.51 5.21
C THR A 43 -4.15 30.24 6.49
N GLY A 44 -3.89 29.12 7.17
CA GLY A 44 -4.57 28.76 8.42
C GLY A 44 -6.05 28.42 8.20
N ASP A 45 -6.90 28.81 9.15
CA ASP A 45 -8.34 28.47 9.18
C ASP A 45 -9.18 29.15 8.08
N GLY A 46 -8.60 30.11 7.36
CA GLY A 46 -9.29 30.94 6.39
C GLY A 46 -9.47 32.39 6.84
N ILE A 47 -10.13 33.18 6.00
CA ILE A 47 -10.53 34.56 6.31
C ILE A 47 -12.02 34.73 6.05
N CYS A 48 -12.70 35.53 6.88
CA CYS A 48 -14.13 35.81 6.76
C CYS A 48 -14.37 37.32 6.74
N GLY A 49 -15.34 37.76 5.96
CA GLY A 49 -15.67 39.17 5.81
C GLY A 49 -17.06 39.41 5.24
N SER A 50 -17.51 40.66 5.35
CA SER A 50 -18.77 41.11 4.76
C SER A 50 -18.65 41.17 3.23
N LEU A 51 -19.58 40.54 2.51
CA LEU A 51 -19.55 40.48 1.05
C LEU A 51 -20.36 41.62 0.42
N ARG A 52 -19.77 42.33 -0.53
CA ARG A 52 -20.42 43.39 -1.34
C ARG A 52 -20.21 43.14 -2.83
N ALA A 53 -21.21 43.38 -3.66
CA ALA A 53 -21.04 43.34 -5.11
C ALA A 53 -20.37 44.63 -5.61
N ALA A 54 -19.39 44.53 -6.51
CA ALA A 54 -18.72 45.70 -7.08
C ALA A 54 -19.67 46.59 -7.91
N ASP A 55 -19.45 47.91 -7.89
CA ASP A 55 -20.04 48.87 -8.83
C ASP A 55 -18.93 49.73 -9.47
N PRO A 56 -18.60 49.55 -10.76
CA PRO A 56 -19.25 48.66 -11.72
C PRO A 56 -18.97 47.18 -11.44
N ALA A 57 -19.91 46.30 -11.80
CA ALA A 57 -19.84 44.86 -11.51
C ALA A 57 -18.57 44.18 -12.04
N ASN A 58 -17.99 44.67 -13.13
CA ASN A 58 -16.79 44.11 -13.73
C ASN A 58 -15.49 44.69 -13.17
N ALA A 59 -15.51 45.72 -12.30
CA ALA A 59 -14.33 46.39 -11.76
C ALA A 59 -13.27 46.78 -12.81
N CYS A 60 -13.69 47.10 -14.04
CA CYS A 60 -12.78 47.60 -15.08
C CYS A 60 -12.60 49.13 -15.04
N ALA A 61 -13.25 49.78 -14.09
CA ALA A 61 -13.11 51.18 -13.75
C ALA A 61 -13.14 51.29 -12.20
N PRO A 62 -12.71 52.43 -11.62
CA PRO A 62 -12.69 52.62 -10.18
C PRO A 62 -14.01 52.25 -9.51
N ILE A 63 -13.95 51.35 -8.53
CA ILE A 63 -15.12 50.87 -7.80
C ILE A 63 -15.66 52.00 -6.93
N LYS A 64 -16.96 52.29 -7.10
CA LYS A 64 -17.64 53.43 -6.46
C LYS A 64 -18.11 53.12 -5.04
N ASN A 65 -18.43 51.86 -4.76
CA ASN A 65 -18.91 51.42 -3.45
C ASN A 65 -17.75 50.87 -2.63
N SER A 66 -17.27 51.65 -1.66
CA SER A 66 -16.17 51.29 -0.77
C SER A 66 -16.53 50.14 0.18
N ALA A 67 -15.50 49.50 0.74
CA ALA A 67 -15.56 48.46 1.78
C ALA A 67 -16.49 48.77 2.99
N GLY A 68 -16.79 50.05 3.24
CA GLY A 68 -17.58 50.49 4.39
C GLY A 68 -16.70 50.57 5.64
N SER A 69 -16.94 51.54 6.51
CA SER A 69 -16.08 51.82 7.68
C SER A 69 -16.32 50.87 8.87
N GLY A 70 -16.72 49.62 8.62
CA GLY A 70 -17.01 48.64 9.67
C GLY A 70 -15.74 48.03 10.28
N PRO A 71 -15.80 47.50 11.52
CA PRO A 71 -14.64 46.91 12.21
C PRO A 71 -14.24 45.50 11.73
N GLY A 72 -14.62 45.09 10.51
CA GLY A 72 -14.38 43.74 9.99
C GLY A 72 -13.92 43.75 8.54
N MET A 73 -13.39 42.62 8.07
CA MET A 73 -12.92 42.51 6.69
C MET A 73 -14.07 42.71 5.69
N ALA A 74 -13.76 43.37 4.59
CA ALA A 74 -14.70 43.61 3.50
C ALA A 74 -14.26 42.86 2.24
N PHE A 75 -15.12 41.99 1.73
CA PHE A 75 -14.88 41.23 0.52
C PHE A 75 -15.71 41.81 -0.62
N VAL A 76 -15.16 41.79 -1.83
CA VAL A 76 -15.88 42.23 -3.03
C VAL A 76 -16.14 41.08 -3.99
N LEU A 77 -17.36 41.02 -4.51
CA LEU A 77 -17.77 40.12 -5.58
C LEU A 77 -17.71 40.85 -6.93
N ILE A 78 -16.91 40.32 -7.85
CA ILE A 78 -16.63 40.92 -9.16
C ILE A 78 -17.00 39.95 -10.27
N GLN A 79 -17.69 40.46 -11.29
CA GLN A 79 -18.00 39.70 -12.50
C GLN A 79 -16.79 39.66 -13.44
N ARG A 80 -16.51 38.48 -14.01
CA ARG A 80 -15.54 38.32 -15.10
C ARG A 80 -15.95 39.12 -16.36
N GLY A 81 -14.95 39.54 -17.14
CA GLY A 81 -15.14 40.16 -18.46
C GLY A 81 -14.44 41.51 -18.63
N ASN A 82 -14.24 41.93 -19.87
CA ASN A 82 -13.78 43.25 -20.34
C ASN A 82 -12.36 43.73 -19.96
N CYS A 83 -11.75 43.20 -18.89
CA CYS A 83 -10.40 43.54 -18.46
C CYS A 83 -9.73 42.34 -17.77
N SER A 84 -8.43 42.46 -17.48
CA SER A 84 -7.62 41.39 -16.88
C SER A 84 -7.97 41.12 -15.42
N PHE A 85 -7.62 39.92 -14.92
CA PHE A 85 -7.97 39.50 -13.57
C PHE A 85 -7.22 40.30 -12.50
N GLU A 86 -5.92 40.52 -12.69
CA GLU A 86 -5.09 41.31 -11.79
C GLU A 86 -5.56 42.78 -11.74
N GLY A 87 -6.02 43.33 -12.87
CA GLY A 87 -6.60 44.68 -12.92
C GLY A 87 -7.84 44.82 -12.04
N LYS A 88 -8.76 43.86 -12.11
CA LYS A 88 -9.96 43.82 -11.27
C LYS A 88 -9.63 43.79 -9.77
N VAL A 89 -8.66 42.95 -9.40
CA VAL A 89 -8.24 42.78 -8.00
C VAL A 89 -7.50 44.04 -7.51
N ARG A 90 -6.76 44.72 -8.38
CA ARG A 90 -6.12 46.00 -8.05
C ARG A 90 -7.17 47.10 -7.79
N GLU A 91 -8.21 47.21 -8.60
CA GLU A 91 -9.32 48.15 -8.36
C GLU A 91 -10.06 47.84 -7.04
N ALA A 92 -10.23 46.57 -6.71
CA ALA A 92 -10.77 46.15 -5.41
C ALA A 92 -9.92 46.63 -4.23
N GLN A 93 -8.61 46.44 -4.33
CA GLN A 93 -7.66 46.89 -3.32
C GLN A 93 -7.68 48.41 -3.15
N LEU A 94 -7.69 49.16 -4.27
CA LEU A 94 -7.77 50.63 -4.25
C LEU A 94 -9.07 51.14 -3.62
N ALA A 95 -10.17 50.39 -3.76
CA ALA A 95 -11.45 50.68 -3.12
C ALA A 95 -11.52 50.24 -1.63
N GLY A 96 -10.43 49.70 -1.09
CA GLY A 96 -10.27 49.37 0.32
C GLY A 96 -10.82 48.00 0.73
N PHE A 97 -11.09 47.10 -0.21
CA PHE A 97 -11.50 45.73 0.11
C PHE A 97 -10.30 44.87 0.54
N ASP A 98 -10.53 43.93 1.45
CA ASP A 98 -9.52 43.02 2.00
C ASP A 98 -9.38 41.71 1.22
N ALA A 99 -10.39 41.34 0.41
CA ALA A 99 -10.32 40.18 -0.49
C ALA A 99 -11.26 40.34 -1.69
N ALA A 100 -10.94 39.66 -2.79
CA ALA A 100 -11.72 39.68 -4.03
C ALA A 100 -12.21 38.28 -4.44
N VAL A 101 -13.49 38.18 -4.78
CA VAL A 101 -14.12 36.97 -5.31
C VAL A 101 -14.55 37.28 -6.74
N VAL A 102 -13.90 36.66 -7.72
CA VAL A 102 -14.24 36.82 -9.14
C VAL A 102 -15.11 35.64 -9.57
N TYR A 103 -16.27 35.91 -10.16
CA TYR A 103 -17.15 34.84 -10.66
C TYR A 103 -17.25 34.82 -12.17
N ASP A 104 -17.41 33.61 -12.73
CA ASP A 104 -17.53 33.39 -14.17
C ASP A 104 -18.84 33.99 -14.72
N ASP A 105 -18.79 34.54 -15.93
CA ASP A 105 -19.94 35.03 -16.70
C ASP A 105 -20.55 33.96 -17.61
N GLU A 106 -19.80 32.86 -17.80
CA GLU A 106 -20.19 31.69 -18.59
C GLU A 106 -20.61 30.51 -17.70
N ASP A 107 -21.61 29.74 -18.15
CA ASP A 107 -22.09 28.53 -17.45
C ASP A 107 -21.19 27.33 -17.78
N LYS A 108 -19.95 27.35 -17.27
CA LYS A 108 -18.97 26.26 -17.41
C LYS A 108 -18.75 25.54 -16.09
N SER A 109 -18.55 24.22 -16.17
CA SER A 109 -18.25 23.39 -15.00
C SER A 109 -16.81 23.46 -14.52
N SER A 110 -15.87 23.90 -15.38
CA SER A 110 -14.45 24.02 -15.06
C SER A 110 -14.10 25.42 -14.55
N LEU A 111 -13.45 25.50 -13.39
CA LEU A 111 -12.90 26.76 -12.88
C LEU A 111 -11.66 27.18 -13.69
N TYR A 112 -11.54 28.48 -13.94
CA TYR A 112 -10.35 29.07 -14.56
C TYR A 112 -9.28 29.35 -13.51
N SER A 113 -8.01 29.19 -13.88
CA SER A 113 -6.90 29.67 -13.07
C SER A 113 -6.64 31.14 -13.40
N MET A 114 -6.81 32.02 -12.40
CA MET A 114 -6.47 33.44 -12.56
C MET A 114 -4.94 33.60 -12.53
N VAL A 115 -4.37 33.95 -13.68
CA VAL A 115 -2.95 34.25 -13.86
C VAL A 115 -2.84 35.69 -14.37
N GLY A 116 -1.92 36.44 -13.79
CA GLY A 116 -1.71 37.85 -14.08
C GLY A 116 -0.44 38.34 -13.41
N ASP A 117 -0.12 39.60 -13.63
CA ASP A 117 1.02 40.28 -13.02
C ASP A 117 0.77 40.52 -11.52
N PRO A 118 1.62 40.01 -10.62
CA PRO A 118 1.44 40.16 -9.17
C PRO A 118 1.84 41.53 -8.61
N GLU A 119 2.43 42.44 -9.40
CA GLU A 119 2.88 43.75 -8.91
C GLU A 119 1.74 44.54 -8.23
N ASP A 120 2.04 45.05 -7.02
CA ASP A 120 1.15 45.84 -6.16
C ASP A 120 -0.18 45.19 -5.76
N ILE A 121 -0.25 43.85 -5.73
CA ILE A 121 -1.42 43.12 -5.23
C ILE A 121 -1.11 42.47 -3.86
N HIS A 122 -1.85 42.91 -2.85
CA HIS A 122 -1.68 42.57 -1.45
C HIS A 122 -2.94 41.98 -0.80
N ILE A 123 -4.00 41.79 -1.59
CA ILE A 123 -5.24 41.14 -1.14
C ILE A 123 -5.39 39.77 -1.80
N PRO A 124 -5.87 38.74 -1.07
CA PRO A 124 -6.16 37.44 -1.66
C PRO A 124 -7.34 37.53 -2.63
N ALA A 125 -7.27 36.73 -3.69
CA ALA A 125 -8.34 36.62 -4.67
C ALA A 125 -8.66 35.17 -5.02
N VAL A 126 -9.94 34.87 -5.22
CA VAL A 126 -10.43 33.54 -5.59
C VAL A 126 -11.41 33.62 -6.75
N PHE A 127 -11.46 32.56 -7.56
CA PHE A 127 -12.35 32.43 -8.71
C PHE A 127 -13.42 31.38 -8.46
N VAL A 128 -14.68 31.70 -8.78
CA VAL A 128 -15.83 30.81 -8.56
C VAL A 128 -16.66 30.66 -9.84
N SER A 129 -17.46 29.59 -9.90
CA SER A 129 -18.36 29.37 -11.04
C SER A 129 -19.48 30.43 -11.10
N LYS A 130 -20.11 30.57 -12.27
CA LYS A 130 -21.27 31.45 -12.45
C LYS A 130 -22.40 31.18 -11.47
N MET A 131 -22.74 29.90 -11.28
CA MET A 131 -23.75 29.49 -10.31
C MET A 131 -23.41 29.98 -8.90
N ALA A 132 -22.17 29.77 -8.45
CA ALA A 132 -21.72 30.22 -7.14
C ALA A 132 -21.77 31.76 -7.04
N GLY A 133 -21.25 32.47 -8.04
CA GLY A 133 -21.26 33.94 -8.10
C GLY A 133 -22.66 34.54 -8.04
N GLU A 134 -23.60 34.03 -8.84
CA GLU A 134 -24.99 34.50 -8.82
C GLU A 134 -25.71 34.15 -7.51
N THR A 135 -25.36 33.05 -6.85
CA THR A 135 -25.82 32.79 -5.48
C THR A 135 -25.24 33.82 -4.51
N LEU A 136 -23.92 34.01 -4.49
CA LEU A 136 -23.22 34.97 -3.62
C LEU A 136 -23.75 36.40 -3.81
N LYS A 137 -24.04 36.81 -5.04
CA LYS A 137 -24.57 38.12 -5.40
C LYS A 137 -25.91 38.44 -4.73
N LYS A 138 -26.76 37.43 -4.50
CA LYS A 138 -28.04 37.60 -3.80
C LYS A 138 -27.85 38.01 -2.34
N PHE A 139 -26.73 37.62 -1.73
CA PHE A 139 -26.40 37.88 -0.32
C PHE A 139 -25.37 39.01 -0.15
N ALA A 140 -24.83 39.56 -1.25
CA ALA A 140 -23.83 40.62 -1.24
C ALA A 140 -24.41 42.02 -0.97
N ARG A 141 -25.30 42.14 0.03
CA ARG A 141 -26.01 43.38 0.41
C ARG A 141 -25.39 44.10 1.62
N GLY A 142 -24.34 43.56 2.22
CA GLY A 142 -23.53 44.22 3.24
C GLY A 142 -24.06 44.15 4.69
N GLU A 143 -25.25 43.61 4.95
CA GLU A 143 -25.83 43.53 6.30
C GLU A 143 -25.85 42.10 6.89
N ASP A 144 -25.98 41.04 6.07
CA ASP A 144 -26.10 39.65 6.55
C ASP A 144 -25.23 38.61 5.78
N GLY A 145 -24.41 39.06 4.83
CA GLY A 145 -23.64 38.19 3.94
C GLY A 145 -22.20 37.98 4.41
N GLU A 146 -21.98 37.19 5.46
CA GLU A 146 -20.63 36.78 5.86
C GLU A 146 -20.12 35.69 4.91
N CYS A 147 -19.05 36.01 4.19
CA CYS A 147 -18.38 35.13 3.27
C CYS A 147 -17.01 34.74 3.82
N CYS A 148 -16.69 33.45 3.80
CA CYS A 148 -15.41 32.92 4.25
C CYS A 148 -14.67 32.25 3.10
N ILE A 149 -13.36 32.49 3.01
CA ILE A 149 -12.43 31.81 2.10
C ILE A 149 -11.57 30.89 2.96
N ASN A 150 -11.71 29.58 2.80
CA ASN A 150 -10.97 28.60 3.59
C ASN A 150 -9.69 28.16 2.87
N SER A 151 -8.60 27.97 3.63
CA SER A 151 -7.37 27.41 3.08
C SER A 151 -7.52 25.90 2.84
N SER A 152 -7.01 25.42 1.70
CA SER A 152 -7.04 23.99 1.34
C SER A 152 -5.94 23.15 2.01
N MET A 153 -4.98 23.80 2.70
CA MET A 153 -3.74 23.17 3.14
C MET A 153 -3.93 22.17 4.30
N ASP A 154 -4.95 22.31 5.15
CA ASP A 154 -5.14 21.38 6.28
C ASP A 154 -5.77 20.04 5.87
N GLU A 155 -6.55 20.00 4.78
CA GLU A 155 -7.11 18.74 4.27
C GLU A 155 -6.07 17.93 3.48
N THR A 156 -5.07 18.58 2.87
CA THR A 156 -4.10 17.89 2.00
C THR A 156 -3.04 17.12 2.79
N ALA A 157 -2.56 17.66 3.90
CA ALA A 157 -1.56 16.98 4.73
C ALA A 157 -2.14 15.72 5.39
N GLY A 158 -3.34 15.82 5.96
CA GLY A 158 -4.03 14.68 6.58
C GLY A 158 -4.34 13.57 5.57
N THR A 159 -4.86 13.92 4.39
CA THR A 159 -5.17 12.93 3.35
C THR A 159 -3.90 12.24 2.82
N VAL A 160 -2.80 12.97 2.59
CA VAL A 160 -1.53 12.37 2.16
C VAL A 160 -0.97 11.38 3.20
N LEU A 161 -1.05 11.72 4.50
CA LEU A 161 -0.62 10.82 5.58
C LEU A 161 -1.47 9.56 5.64
N VAL A 162 -2.79 9.69 5.52
CA VAL A 162 -3.72 8.55 5.50
C VAL A 162 -3.44 7.64 4.29
N MET A 163 -3.26 8.21 3.10
CA MET A 163 -2.94 7.46 1.88
C MET A 163 -1.59 6.74 1.98
N SER A 164 -0.61 7.37 2.61
CA SER A 164 0.71 6.77 2.85
C SER A 164 0.61 5.58 3.82
N PHE A 165 -0.17 5.72 4.90
CA PHE A 165 -0.41 4.64 5.87
C PHE A 165 -1.12 3.44 5.26
N VAL A 166 -2.19 3.69 4.48
CA VAL A 166 -2.95 2.62 3.78
C VAL A 166 -2.03 1.85 2.84
N SER A 167 -1.19 2.56 2.08
CA SER A 167 -0.25 1.96 1.12
C SER A 167 0.78 1.05 1.82
N LEU A 168 1.32 1.48 2.96
CA LEU A 168 2.25 0.68 3.77
C LEU A 168 1.61 -0.60 4.30
N VAL A 169 0.37 -0.52 4.81
CA VAL A 169 -0.36 -1.69 5.32
C VAL A 169 -0.59 -2.72 4.21
N VAL A 170 -0.94 -2.29 2.99
CA VAL A 170 -1.12 -3.19 1.85
C VAL A 170 0.19 -3.89 1.51
N ILE A 171 1.31 -3.17 1.43
CA ILE A 171 2.64 -3.77 1.13
C ILE A 171 3.03 -4.82 2.18
N ILE A 172 2.87 -4.49 3.47
CA ILE A 172 3.18 -5.42 4.57
C ILE A 172 2.31 -6.69 4.48
N SER A 173 1.02 -6.55 4.19
CA SER A 173 0.11 -7.69 4.06
C SER A 173 0.48 -8.64 2.91
N VAL A 174 0.94 -8.10 1.79
CA VAL A 174 1.40 -8.87 0.62
C VAL A 174 2.70 -9.60 0.93
N LEU A 175 3.67 -8.91 1.55
CA LEU A 175 4.94 -9.52 1.96
C LEU A 175 4.72 -10.62 3.00
N ALA A 176 3.87 -10.39 4.02
CA ALA A 176 3.53 -11.38 5.03
C ALA A 176 2.87 -12.62 4.40
N SER A 177 1.94 -12.43 3.46
CA SER A 177 1.30 -13.53 2.73
C SER A 177 2.30 -14.34 1.89
N PHE A 178 3.25 -13.67 1.25
CA PHE A 178 4.31 -14.33 0.47
C PHE A 178 5.26 -15.12 1.37
N LEU A 179 5.69 -14.55 2.50
CA LEU A 179 6.55 -15.20 3.47
C LEU A 179 5.84 -16.40 4.13
N PHE A 180 4.56 -16.25 4.46
CA PHE A 180 3.73 -17.34 4.98
C PHE A 180 3.59 -18.47 3.96
N ALA A 181 3.26 -18.15 2.70
CA ALA A 181 3.19 -19.15 1.63
C ALA A 181 4.54 -19.85 1.39
N ARG A 182 5.65 -19.11 1.44
CA ARG A 182 7.01 -19.68 1.35
C ARG A 182 7.30 -20.61 2.52
N ASN A 183 6.99 -20.20 3.75
CA ASN A 183 7.20 -21.00 4.94
C ASN A 183 6.33 -22.27 4.93
N CYS A 184 5.06 -22.16 4.54
CA CYS A 184 4.20 -23.32 4.35
C CYS A 184 4.71 -24.28 3.27
N ARG A 185 5.27 -23.75 2.16
CA ARG A 185 5.91 -24.59 1.13
C ARG A 185 7.16 -25.30 1.66
N LEU A 186 8.01 -24.60 2.42
CA LEU A 186 9.21 -25.18 3.03
C LEU A 186 8.85 -26.27 4.06
N LEU A 187 7.88 -26.00 4.94
CA LEU A 187 7.38 -26.98 5.90
C LEU A 187 6.77 -28.20 5.21
N ARG A 188 6.01 -27.99 4.11
CA ARG A 188 5.43 -29.09 3.33
C ARG A 188 6.49 -29.95 2.64
N HIS A 189 7.58 -29.34 2.16
CA HIS A 189 8.72 -30.08 1.61
C HIS A 189 9.48 -30.88 2.69
N GLY A 190 9.40 -30.46 3.96
CA GLY A 190 9.92 -31.24 5.09
C GLY A 190 9.09 -32.48 5.44
N VAL A 191 7.78 -32.49 5.13
CA VAL A 191 6.88 -33.60 5.47
C VAL A 191 6.98 -34.78 4.48
N ASP A 192 7.40 -34.54 3.23
CA ASP A 192 7.53 -35.57 2.19
C ASP A 192 8.88 -36.33 2.25
N ASN A 193 9.85 -35.86 3.04
CA ASN A 193 11.16 -36.50 3.24
C ASN A 193 11.17 -37.45 4.44
N ARG A 194 10.12 -38.28 4.63
CA ARG A 194 10.28 -39.43 5.52
C ARG A 194 11.17 -40.45 4.79
N PRO A 195 12.35 -40.81 5.32
CA PRO A 195 13.15 -41.85 4.69
C PRO A 195 12.28 -43.11 4.59
N PRO A 196 12.30 -43.82 3.44
CA PRO A 196 11.66 -45.12 3.36
C PRO A 196 12.21 -45.98 4.52
N TYR A 197 11.33 -46.58 5.30
CA TYR A 197 11.70 -47.45 6.41
C TYR A 197 11.09 -48.83 6.16
N ILE A 198 11.89 -49.89 6.29
CA ILE A 198 11.36 -51.26 6.25
C ILE A 198 10.76 -51.54 7.62
N LYS A 199 9.49 -51.99 7.64
CA LYS A 199 8.83 -52.39 8.89
C LYS A 199 9.61 -53.53 9.53
N LYS A 200 9.85 -53.44 10.85
CA LYS A 200 10.64 -54.41 11.63
C LYS A 200 10.31 -55.88 11.36
N HIS A 201 9.02 -56.21 11.24
CA HIS A 201 8.54 -57.57 10.98
C HIS A 201 8.98 -58.17 9.63
N VAL A 202 9.40 -57.33 8.67
CA VAL A 202 9.94 -57.77 7.38
C VAL A 202 11.43 -58.06 7.51
N VAL A 203 12.17 -57.22 8.24
CA VAL A 203 13.59 -57.43 8.55
C VAL A 203 13.78 -58.73 9.33
N GLU A 204 12.93 -58.97 10.34
CA GLU A 204 12.98 -60.19 11.18
C GLU A 204 12.81 -61.49 10.38
N LYS A 205 12.17 -61.45 9.19
CA LYS A 205 11.97 -62.61 8.31
C LYS A 205 13.15 -62.89 7.37
N LEU A 206 14.15 -62.00 7.31
CA LEU A 206 15.33 -62.24 6.48
C LEU A 206 16.16 -63.40 7.06
N PRO A 207 16.79 -64.23 6.20
CA PRO A 207 17.59 -65.37 6.66
C PRO A 207 18.68 -64.96 7.66
N CYS A 208 18.82 -65.73 8.72
CA CYS A 208 19.91 -65.58 9.69
C CYS A 208 20.70 -66.88 9.78
N SER A 209 22.02 -66.77 9.86
CA SER A 209 22.95 -67.86 10.11
C SER A 209 23.72 -67.60 11.40
N VAL A 210 24.12 -68.67 12.08
CA VAL A 210 25.05 -68.58 13.21
C VAL A 210 26.44 -68.83 12.65
N TYR A 211 27.35 -67.87 12.83
CA TYR A 211 28.73 -68.01 12.38
C TYR A 211 29.43 -69.13 13.13
N LYS A 212 30.10 -70.00 12.38
CA LYS A 212 30.95 -71.08 12.88
C LYS A 212 32.28 -70.98 12.18
N ALA A 213 33.31 -70.56 12.89
CA ALA A 213 34.68 -70.52 12.41
C ALA A 213 35.09 -71.94 11.99
N GLN A 214 35.47 -72.10 10.73
CA GLN A 214 36.00 -73.36 10.23
C GLN A 214 37.50 -73.40 10.49
N CYS A 215 37.96 -74.40 11.23
CA CYS A 215 39.39 -74.65 11.44
C CYS A 215 40.00 -75.36 10.21
N SER A 216 40.08 -74.70 9.04
CA SER A 216 41.01 -75.07 7.95
C SER A 216 40.92 -74.14 6.73
N SER A 217 42.00 -73.36 6.54
CA SER A 217 42.66 -73.01 5.27
C SER A 217 41.81 -72.74 4.02
N GLY A 218 41.71 -71.44 3.69
CA GLY A 218 41.86 -70.93 2.33
C GLY A 218 40.60 -70.88 1.48
N GLU A 219 39.92 -69.72 1.48
CA GLU A 219 39.47 -68.94 0.31
C GLU A 219 38.57 -67.78 0.79
N ASN A 220 38.90 -66.55 0.37
CA ASN A 220 38.31 -65.28 0.81
C ASN A 220 36.76 -65.27 0.79
N PHE A 221 36.15 -65.26 1.97
CA PHE A 221 34.85 -64.65 2.21
C PHE A 221 35.03 -63.61 3.32
N GLU A 222 34.38 -62.44 3.22
CA GLU A 222 34.57 -61.33 4.15
C GLU A 222 34.23 -61.77 5.58
N GLU A 223 35.24 -62.08 6.40
CA GLU A 223 35.09 -62.55 7.79
C GLU A 223 34.78 -61.42 8.77
N ALA A 224 34.35 -60.25 8.28
CA ALA A 224 34.12 -59.06 9.08
C ALA A 224 32.84 -58.35 8.68
N CYS A 225 32.19 -57.73 9.67
CA CYS A 225 30.98 -56.95 9.48
C CYS A 225 31.33 -55.57 8.93
N ALA A 226 30.87 -55.22 7.71
CA ALA A 226 31.16 -53.91 7.12
C ALA A 226 30.45 -52.71 7.81
N ILE A 227 29.64 -52.94 8.85
CA ILE A 227 28.99 -51.88 9.65
C ILE A 227 29.81 -51.53 10.90
N CYS A 228 30.20 -52.53 11.71
CA CYS A 228 31.02 -52.29 12.92
C CYS A 228 32.52 -52.44 12.67
N LEU A 229 32.92 -53.01 11.53
CA LEU A 229 34.31 -53.31 11.15
C LEU A 229 35.00 -54.31 12.09
N GLU A 230 34.21 -55.13 12.79
CA GLU A 230 34.69 -56.21 13.66
C GLU A 230 34.62 -57.55 12.91
N ASP A 231 35.59 -58.43 13.18
CA ASP A 231 35.62 -59.80 12.68
C ASP A 231 34.48 -60.62 13.30
N TYR A 232 34.03 -61.67 12.61
CA TYR A 232 32.97 -62.55 13.09
C TYR A 232 33.48 -63.56 14.12
N ASP A 233 32.82 -63.60 15.28
CA ASP A 233 33.12 -64.54 16.35
C ASP A 233 32.21 -65.78 16.30
N ASN A 234 32.72 -66.90 16.80
CA ASN A 234 31.96 -68.13 16.95
C ASN A 234 30.68 -67.90 17.75
N GLY A 235 29.52 -68.15 17.12
CA GLY A 235 28.22 -67.94 17.75
C GLY A 235 27.54 -66.63 17.39
N ASP A 236 28.19 -65.76 16.61
CA ASP A 236 27.57 -64.53 16.11
C ASP A 236 26.35 -64.82 15.24
N MET A 237 25.30 -64.03 15.43
CA MET A 237 24.11 -64.07 14.59
C MET A 237 24.29 -63.11 13.41
N LEU A 238 24.44 -63.68 12.22
CA LEU A 238 24.57 -62.95 10.97
C LEU A 238 23.25 -62.94 10.21
N ARG A 239 22.88 -61.80 9.66
CA ARG A 239 21.74 -61.65 8.75
C ARG A 239 22.24 -61.58 7.32
N LEU A 240 21.69 -62.44 6.48
CA LEU A 240 21.98 -62.49 5.05
C LEU A 240 20.93 -61.67 4.30
N LEU A 241 21.37 -60.64 3.59
CA LEU A 241 20.50 -59.86 2.71
C LEU A 241 20.26 -60.59 1.37
N PRO A 242 19.20 -60.26 0.61
CA PRO A 242 18.95 -60.87 -0.71
C PRO A 242 20.09 -60.68 -1.72
N CYS A 243 20.88 -59.62 -1.55
CA CYS A 243 22.10 -59.37 -2.32
C CYS A 243 23.31 -60.23 -1.89
N LYS A 244 23.11 -61.17 -0.96
CA LYS A 244 24.09 -62.11 -0.39
C LYS A 244 25.19 -61.52 0.49
N HIS A 245 25.08 -60.26 0.89
CA HIS A 245 25.97 -59.69 1.91
C HIS A 245 25.49 -60.06 3.32
N GLU A 246 26.45 -60.33 4.20
CA GLU A 246 26.25 -60.73 5.58
C GLU A 246 26.66 -59.61 6.54
N PHE A 247 25.93 -59.47 7.64
CA PHE A 247 26.18 -58.48 8.69
C PHE A 247 25.69 -59.04 10.03
N HIS A 248 26.22 -58.58 11.16
CA HIS A 248 25.58 -58.88 12.45
C HIS A 248 24.13 -58.38 12.46
N VAL A 249 23.21 -59.22 12.97
CA VAL A 249 21.80 -58.86 13.15
C VAL A 249 21.66 -57.55 13.93
N ALA A 250 22.47 -57.37 14.98
CA ALA A 250 22.49 -56.16 15.81
C ALA A 250 22.90 -54.90 15.05
N CYS A 251 23.69 -55.03 13.97
CA CYS A 251 24.18 -53.91 13.18
C CYS A 251 23.23 -53.56 12.03
N ILE A 252 22.73 -54.55 11.30
CA ILE A 252 21.93 -54.31 10.09
C ILE A 252 20.44 -54.06 10.39
N ASP A 253 19.88 -54.58 11.48
CA ASP A 253 18.47 -54.35 11.80
C ASP A 253 18.18 -52.87 12.14
N PRO A 254 19.00 -52.19 12.98
CA PRO A 254 18.86 -50.74 13.17
C PRO A 254 19.12 -49.94 11.90
N TRP A 255 20.04 -50.40 11.05
CA TRP A 255 20.32 -49.77 9.75
C TRP A 255 19.07 -49.75 8.86
N LEU A 256 18.45 -50.92 8.65
CA LEU A 256 17.28 -51.08 7.77
C LEU A 256 15.99 -50.45 8.31
N THR A 257 15.91 -50.29 9.64
CA THR A 257 14.72 -49.72 10.30
C THR A 257 14.81 -48.21 10.55
N LYS A 258 16.01 -47.62 10.53
CA LYS A 258 16.21 -46.18 10.87
C LYS A 258 16.93 -45.36 9.80
N TRP A 259 17.84 -45.94 9.03
CA TRP A 259 18.79 -45.18 8.20
C TRP A 259 18.53 -45.32 6.70
N GLY A 260 18.20 -46.52 6.21
CA GLY A 260 17.88 -46.72 4.80
C GLY A 260 17.49 -48.14 4.45
N THR A 261 16.84 -48.35 3.31
CA THR A 261 16.28 -49.66 2.89
C THR A 261 17.20 -50.48 2.00
N PHE A 262 18.47 -50.09 1.88
CA PHE A 262 19.45 -50.67 0.96
C PHE A 262 20.65 -51.29 1.69
N CYS A 263 21.33 -52.22 1.01
CA CYS A 263 22.56 -52.84 1.50
C CYS A 263 23.70 -51.82 1.70
N PRO A 264 24.39 -51.79 2.86
CA PRO A 264 25.52 -50.89 3.10
C PRO A 264 26.66 -51.01 2.09
N VAL A 265 26.90 -52.22 1.58
CA VAL A 265 28.01 -52.53 0.66
C VAL A 265 27.63 -52.21 -0.79
N CYS A 266 26.64 -52.90 -1.35
CA CYS A 266 26.32 -52.81 -2.77
C CYS A 266 25.21 -51.79 -3.13
N LYS A 267 24.59 -51.14 -2.13
CA LYS A 267 23.48 -50.19 -2.29
C LYS A 267 22.23 -50.74 -3.00
N LEU A 268 22.12 -52.07 -3.15
CA LEU A 268 20.90 -52.71 -3.67
C LEU A 268 19.78 -52.59 -2.62
N GLU A 269 18.62 -52.12 -3.05
CA GLU A 269 17.42 -52.04 -2.21
C GLU A 269 17.00 -53.44 -1.73
N VAL A 270 16.66 -53.54 -0.44
CA VAL A 270 16.14 -54.76 0.18
C VAL A 270 14.63 -54.80 -0.06
N ILE A 271 14.24 -54.84 -1.33
CA ILE A 271 12.86 -55.11 -1.75
C ILE A 271 12.77 -56.62 -1.94
N MET A 272 11.92 -57.28 -1.16
CA MET A 272 11.63 -58.68 -1.36
C MET A 272 11.20 -58.89 -2.81
N GLY A 273 11.93 -59.72 -3.56
CA GLY A 273 11.40 -60.29 -4.78
C GLY A 273 10.09 -61.03 -4.46
N GLU A 274 9.12 -60.92 -5.37
CA GLU A 274 7.86 -61.67 -5.36
C GLU A 274 8.06 -63.17 -5.12
#